data_AF-A0A9E1VW06-F1
#
_entry.id   AF-A0A9E1VW06-F1
#
_cell.length_a   1.000
_cell.length_b   1.000
_cell.length_c   1.000
_cell.angle_alpha   90.00
_cell.angle_beta   90.00
_cell.angle_gamma   90.00
#
_symmetry.space_group_name_H-M   'P 1'
#
loop_
_entity.id
_entity.type
_entity.pdbx_description
1 polymer ?
#
loop_
_entity_poly.entity_id
_entity_poly.type
_entity_poly.pdbx_seq_one_letter_code
_entity_poly.pdbx_strand_id
1 'polypeptide(L)' 'MIGIKTYKAKLFLTLTSREGQKFEQVVELVIDADSKKEAEKRVKDLDASVKLDSIAITSIHHVGTKTRAELKKSH' A
#
# COMPACT_ATOMS: atom_id res chain seq x y z
N MET A 1 16.42 8.28 34.33
CA MET A 1 15.17 7.98 33.60
C MET A 1 15.56 7.61 32.19
N ILE A 2 15.46 6.33 31.82
CA ILE A 2 15.76 5.88 30.46
C ILE A 2 14.47 6.11 29.68
N GLY A 3 14.43 7.18 28.88
CA GLY A 3 13.25 7.52 28.10
C GLY A 3 13.18 6.60 26.89
N ILE A 4 12.16 5.75 26.83
CA ILE A 4 11.84 4.97 25.64
C ILE A 4 11.55 5.96 24.50
N LYS A 5 12.22 5.78 23.37
CA LYS A 5 12.03 6.59 22.16
C LYS A 5 11.28 5.77 21.13
N THR A 6 10.31 6.39 20.48
CA THR A 6 9.58 5.78 19.37
C THR A 6 10.25 6.15 18.06
N TYR A 7 10.60 5.14 17.27
CA TYR A 7 11.19 5.25 15.94
C TYR A 7 10.19 4.79 14.89
N LYS A 8 10.23 5.42 13.71
CA LYS A 8 9.44 5.00 12.54
C LYS A 8 10.38 4.52 11.44
N ALA A 9 10.26 3.25 11.06
CA ALA A 9 10.91 2.70 9.89
C ALA A 9 9.91 2.68 8.72
N LYS A 10 10.35 3.12 7.54
CA LYS A 10 9.54 3.07 6.32
C LYS A 10 10.00 1.90 5.47
N LEU A 11 9.08 1.01 5.14
CA LEU A 11 9.29 -0.10 4.24
C LEU A 11 8.57 0.20 2.93
N PHE A 12 9.26 -0.01 1.83
CA PHE A 12 8.70 0.12 0.49
C PHE A 12 8.41 -1.27 -0.03
N LEU A 13 7.14 -1.54 -0.31
CA LEU A 13 6.67 -2.80 -0.87
C LEU A 13 6.28 -2.58 -2.33
N THR A 14 6.92 -3.30 -3.24
CA THR A 14 6.55 -3.32 -4.65
C THR A 14 6.08 -4.72 -5.04
N LEU A 15 4.79 -4.86 -5.31
CA LEU A 15 4.20 -6.09 -5.84
C LEU A 15 4.16 -5.99 -7.36
N THR A 16 4.67 -7.00 -8.06
CA THR A 16 4.64 -7.02 -9.53
C THR A 16 3.83 -8.24 -9.99
N SER A 17 2.76 -7.98 -10.74
CA SER A 17 1.98 -9.01 -11.42
C SER A 17 2.81 -9.69 -12.51
N ARG A 18 2.44 -10.93 -12.87
CA ARG A 18 3.04 -11.63 -14.04
C ARG A 18 2.92 -10.83 -15.33
N GLU A 19 1.89 -10.00 -15.45
CA GLU A 19 1.65 -9.14 -16.62
C GLU A 19 2.46 -7.82 -16.58
N GLY A 20 3.30 -7.64 -15.55
CA GLY A 20 4.16 -6.46 -15.39
C GLY A 20 3.50 -5.27 -14.69
N GLN A 21 2.23 -5.39 -14.29
CA GLN A 21 1.58 -4.37 -13.46
C GLN A 21 2.28 -4.27 -12.10
N LYS A 22 2.65 -3.05 -11.69
CA LYS A 22 3.29 -2.77 -10.40
C LYS A 22 2.29 -2.13 -9.44
N PHE A 23 2.32 -2.57 -8.19
CA PHE A 23 1.60 -1.99 -7.07
C PHE A 23 2.63 -1.56 -6.03
N GLU A 24 2.73 -0.26 -5.81
CA GLU A 24 3.65 0.34 -4.85
C GLU A 24 2.89 0.70 -3.59
N GLN A 25 3.38 0.22 -2.46
CA GLN A 25 2.81 0.48 -1.14
C GLN A 25 3.92 0.86 -0.16
N VAL A 26 3.61 1.77 0.74
CA VAL A 26 4.51 2.14 1.84
C VAL A 26 3.92 1.60 3.12
N VAL A 27 4.72 0.81 3.84
CA VAL A 27 4.38 0.28 5.16
C VAL A 27 5.23 1.01 6.19
N GLU A 28 4.58 1.58 7.21
CA GLU A 28 5.29 2.21 8.32
C GLU A 28 5.33 1.26 9.52
N LEU A 29 6.53 0.93 9.99
CA LEU A 29 6.76 0.14 11.18
C LEU A 29 7.16 1.06 12.33
N VAL A 30 6.40 1.00 13.42
CA VAL A 30 6.67 1.75 14.65
C VAL A 30 7.45 0.86 15.62
N ILE A 31 8.59 1.34 16.10
CA ILE A 31 9.52 0.59 16.94
C ILE A 31 9.84 1.43 18.16
N ASP A 32 9.49 0.94 19.34
CA ASP A 32 9.96 1.53 20.60
C ASP A 32 11.34 0.95 20.95
N ALA A 33 12.30 1.82 21.25
CA ALA A 33 13.65 1.44 21.65
C ALA A 33 14.32 2.51 22.51
N ASP A 34 15.27 2.11 23.35
CA ASP A 34 16.03 3.05 24.18
C ASP A 34 17.05 3.87 23.37
N SER A 35 17.43 3.39 22.17
CA SER A 35 18.36 4.06 21.27
C SER A 35 18.14 3.68 19.81
N LYS A 36 18.64 4.54 18.89
CA LYS A 36 18.55 4.29 17.44
C LYS A 36 19.24 2.98 17.05
N LYS A 37 20.42 2.70 17.62
CA LYS A 37 21.20 1.49 17.35
C LYS A 37 20.44 0.22 17.75
N GLU A 38 19.65 0.29 18.82
CA GLU A 38 18.79 -0.81 19.26
C GLU A 38 17.59 -0.99 18.33
N ALA A 39 16.94 0.11 17.91
CA ALA A 39 15.89 0.07 16.90
C ALA A 39 16.41 -0.54 15.58
N GLU A 40 17.59 -0.12 15.11
CA GLU A 40 18.26 -0.67 13.92
C GLU A 40 18.58 -2.17 14.09
N LYS A 41 19.02 -2.60 15.28
CA LYS A 41 19.27 -4.01 15.57
C LYS A 41 17.98 -4.83 15.59
N ARG A 42 16.87 -4.28 16.10
CA ARG A 42 15.56 -4.95 16.11
C ARG A 42 15.00 -5.20 14.71
N VAL A 43 15.24 -4.27 13.78
CA VAL A 43 14.79 -4.40 12.39
C VAL A 43 15.82 -5.08 11.48
N LYS A 44 17.02 -5.34 12.00
CA LYS A 44 18.05 -6.08 11.28
C LYS A 44 17.56 -7.52 11.09
N ASP A 45 17.69 -8.01 9.86
CA ASP A 45 17.29 -9.38 9.50
C ASP A 45 15.76 -9.62 9.64
N LEU A 46 14.94 -8.57 9.47
CA LEU A 46 13.48 -8.70 9.39
C LEU A 46 13.08 -9.60 8.22
N ASP A 47 12.28 -10.61 8.53
CA ASP A 47 11.51 -11.37 7.56
C ASP A 47 10.11 -10.77 7.41
N ALA A 48 9.59 -10.76 6.18
CA ALA A 48 8.25 -10.28 5.89
C ALA A 48 7.49 -11.31 5.06
N SER A 49 6.34 -11.75 5.57
CA SER A 49 5.41 -12.60 4.84
C SER A 49 4.20 -11.77 4.39
N VAL A 50 3.92 -11.80 3.09
CA VAL A 50 2.74 -11.14 2.51
C VAL A 50 1.72 -12.22 2.17
N LYS A 51 0.52 -12.11 2.74
CA LYS A 51 -0.61 -12.99 2.43
C LYS A 51 -1.73 -12.18 1.78
N LEU A 52 -2.22 -12.67 0.65
CA LEU A 52 -3.45 -12.17 0.05
C LEU A 52 -4.62 -12.90 0.71
N ASP A 53 -5.42 -12.18 1.49
CA ASP A 53 -6.56 -12.76 2.21
C ASP A 53 -7.82 -12.80 1.33
N SER A 54 -8.19 -11.65 0.76
CA SER A 54 -9.41 -11.51 -0.02
C SER A 54 -9.27 -10.40 -1.07
N ILE A 55 -10.03 -10.51 -2.17
CA ILE A 55 -10.17 -9.47 -3.19
C ILE A 55 -11.62 -9.01 -3.16
N ALA A 56 -11.84 -7.71 -2.95
CA ALA A 56 -13.17 -7.11 -2.93
C ALA A 56 -13.27 -5.99 -3.98
N ILE A 57 -14.46 -5.82 -4.57
CA ILE A 57 -14.76 -4.69 -5.43
C ILE A 57 -14.86 -3.44 -4.53
N THR A 58 -13.98 -2.47 -4.73
CA THR A 58 -14.01 -1.21 -3.98
C THR A 58 -14.86 -0.14 -4.67
N SER A 59 -14.90 -0.14 -6.01
CA SER A 59 -15.66 0.82 -6.80
C SER A 59 -16.14 0.20 -8.11
N ILE A 60 -17.40 0.46 -8.47
CA ILE A 60 -17.96 0.15 -9.78
C ILE A 60 -18.21 1.50 -10.48
N HIS A 61 -17.40 1.81 -11.49
CA HIS A 61 -17.67 2.96 -12.36
C HIS A 61 -18.61 2.52 -13.49
N HIS A 62 -19.86 2.98 -13.46
CA HIS A 62 -20.78 2.82 -14.59
C HIS A 62 -20.25 3.67 -15.75
N VAL A 63 -19.62 3.02 -16.74
CA VAL A 63 -19.26 3.69 -17.99
C VAL A 63 -20.56 3.82 -18.79
N GLY A 64 -21.26 4.94 -18.60
CA GLY A 64 -22.48 5.25 -19.32
C GLY A 64 -22.23 5.15 -20.82
N THR A 65 -22.74 4.09 -21.44
CA THR A 65 -22.78 4.02 -22.90
C THR A 65 -23.68 5.16 -23.34
N LYS A 66 -23.14 6.16 -24.04
CA LYS A 66 -23.98 7.17 -24.70
C LYS A 66 -24.90 6.42 -25.65
N THR A 67 -26.11 6.11 -25.19
CA THR A 67 -27.17 5.62 -26.05
C THR A 67 -27.33 6.64 -27.16
N ARG A 68 -27.38 6.14 -28.39
CA ARG A 68 -27.49 6.82 -29.69
C ARG A 68 -28.71 7.75 -29.84
N ALA A 69 -29.33 8.18 -28.75
CA ALA A 69 -30.49 9.06 -28.69
C ALA A 69 -30.12 10.56 -28.70
N GLU A 70 -28.88 10.94 -28.32
CA GLU A 70 -28.46 12.35 -28.33
C GLU A 70 -28.03 12.90 -29.70
N LEU A 71 -27.90 12.04 -30.73
CA LEU A 71 -27.55 12.48 -32.09
C LEU A 71 -28.74 13.00 -32.94
N LYS A 72 -29.97 13.04 -32.38
CA LYS A 72 -31.18 13.50 -33.10
C LYS A 72 -31.73 14.87 -32.70
N LYS A 73 -31.04 15.64 -31.84
CA LYS A 73 -31.48 16.99 -31.42
C LYS A 73 -30.65 18.16 -31.94
N SER A 74 -29.70 17.92 -32.84
CA SER A 74 -29.11 18.99 -33.65
C SER A 74 -29.52 18.79 -35.10
N HIS A 75 -30.69 19.30 -35.46
CA HIS A 75 -31.06 19.59 -36.84
C HIS A 75 -31.96 20.82 -36.87
#